data_AF-A0AAW1H7P8-F1
#
_entry.id   AF-A0AAW1H7P8-F1
#
_cell.length_a   1.000
_cell.length_b   1.000
_cell.length_c   1.000
_cell.angle_alpha   90.00
_cell.angle_beta   90.00
_cell.angle_gamma   90.00
#
_symmetry.space_group_name_H-M   'P 1'
#
loop_
_entity.id
_entity.type
_entity.pdbx_description
1 polymer ?
#
loop_
_entity_poly.entity_id
_entity_poly.type
_entity_poly.pdbx_seq_one_letter_code
_entity_poly.pdbx_strand_id
1 'polypeptide(L)'
;MKRSFSSSVDNPAERSQTDVKAQPKANVARPLSPHLPIYKPQTNSIASIFNRISGVYLTVAFVGFYLLTMSMGPVCFTFYPFYQFFFYFSKLSLISAQLAVLAMAYHVIHTFPHLFADFSALVFRRGRK
;
A
#
# COMPACT_ATOMS: atom_id res chain seq x y z
N MET A 1 -46.39 13.51 40.25
CA MET A 1 -45.54 12.39 39.78
C MET A 1 -44.12 12.93 39.64
N LYS A 2 -43.20 12.55 40.55
CA LYS A 2 -41.85 13.14 40.72
C LYS A 2 -40.89 12.60 39.64
N ARG A 3 -40.18 13.47 38.92
CA ARG A 3 -38.96 13.08 38.16
C ARG A 3 -37.75 13.57 38.93
N SER A 4 -37.03 12.62 39.52
CA SER A 4 -35.77 12.86 40.23
C SER A 4 -34.70 13.22 39.21
N PHE A 5 -34.15 14.42 39.31
CA PHE A 5 -32.98 14.85 38.55
C PHE A 5 -31.75 14.24 39.21
N SER A 6 -31.29 13.10 38.71
CA SER A 6 -30.07 12.45 39.18
C SER A 6 -28.88 13.23 38.62
N SER A 7 -28.32 14.14 39.42
CA SER A 7 -27.01 14.72 39.15
C SER A 7 -25.99 13.58 39.16
N SER A 8 -25.50 13.20 37.98
CA SER A 8 -24.32 12.37 37.86
C SER A 8 -23.16 13.20 38.38
N VAL A 9 -22.86 13.02 39.67
CA VAL A 9 -21.66 13.55 40.31
C VAL A 9 -20.49 12.93 39.56
N ASP A 10 -19.81 13.74 38.74
CA ASP A 10 -18.58 13.35 38.09
C ASP A 10 -17.57 12.95 39.18
N ASN A 11 -17.34 11.65 39.30
CA ASN A 11 -16.44 11.09 40.29
C ASN A 11 -15.01 11.54 39.94
N PRO A 12 -14.33 12.33 40.80
CA PRO A 12 -13.00 12.85 40.51
C PRO A 12 -11.92 11.75 40.43
N ALA A 13 -12.25 10.51 40.78
CA ALA A 13 -11.36 9.35 40.72
C ALA A 13 -11.17 8.76 39.31
N GLU A 14 -12.03 9.08 38.33
CA GLU A 14 -11.94 8.48 36.98
C GLU A 14 -11.12 9.32 35.98
N ARG A 15 -10.69 10.52 36.38
CA ARG A 15 -9.97 11.46 35.49
C ARG A 15 -8.46 11.20 35.38
N SER A 16 -7.89 10.25 36.13
CA SER A 16 -6.43 10.09 36.25
C SER A 16 -5.82 8.89 35.52
N GLN A 17 -6.51 8.27 34.55
CA GLN A 17 -5.92 7.13 33.80
C GLN A 17 -5.57 7.43 32.33
N THR A 18 -5.90 8.59 31.78
CA THR A 18 -5.61 8.93 30.37
C THR A 18 -4.39 9.83 30.17
N ASP A 19 -3.68 10.24 31.23
CA ASP A 19 -2.50 11.12 31.13
C ASP A 19 -1.28 10.59 31.90
N VAL A 20 -0.97 9.30 31.75
CA VAL A 20 0.37 8.80 32.08
C VAL A 20 1.29 9.14 30.92
N LYS A 21 1.71 10.41 30.91
CA LYS A 21 2.84 10.96 30.16
C LYS A 21 3.97 9.92 30.08
N ALA A 22 4.27 9.50 28.85
CA ALA A 22 5.36 8.59 28.54
C ALA A 22 6.69 9.16 29.08
N GLN A 23 7.09 8.69 30.25
CA GLN A 23 8.41 8.96 30.80
C GLN A 23 9.45 8.33 29.86
N PRO A 24 10.57 9.01 29.53
CA PRO A 24 11.61 8.43 28.71
C PRO A 24 12.29 7.34 29.53
N LYS A 25 11.79 6.12 29.37
CA LYS A 25 12.34 4.93 30.00
C LYS A 25 13.74 4.73 29.44
N ALA A 26 14.75 4.85 30.31
CA ALA A 26 16.14 4.58 29.98
C ALA A 26 16.26 3.32 29.10
N ASN A 27 17.07 3.41 28.04
CA ASN A 27 17.25 2.39 27.00
C ASN A 27 17.83 1.08 27.55
N VAL A 28 17.03 0.32 28.28
CA VAL A 28 17.20 -1.12 28.38
C VAL A 28 16.88 -1.63 26.98
N ALA A 29 17.90 -2.08 26.24
CA ALA A 29 17.74 -2.67 24.91
C ALA A 29 16.90 -3.95 25.04
N ARG A 30 15.58 -3.79 25.06
CA ARG A 30 14.64 -4.90 25.02
C ARG A 30 14.78 -5.53 23.64
N PRO A 31 15.16 -6.80 23.55
CA PRO A 31 15.25 -7.45 22.24
C PRO A 31 13.87 -7.46 21.61
N LEU A 32 13.81 -7.10 20.33
CA LEU A 32 12.59 -7.22 19.55
C LEU A 32 12.26 -8.70 19.42
N SER A 33 11.04 -9.11 19.79
CA SER A 33 10.64 -10.49 19.58
C SER A 33 10.69 -10.80 18.07
N PRO A 34 11.27 -11.94 17.68
CA PRO A 34 11.32 -12.36 16.28
C PRO A 34 9.89 -12.55 15.74
N HIS A 35 9.51 -11.73 14.76
CA HIS A 35 8.13 -11.62 14.26
C HIS A 35 7.99 -12.15 12.82
N LEU A 36 8.72 -11.60 11.85
CA LEU A 36 8.74 -12.12 10.47
C LEU A 36 9.26 -13.57 10.35
N PRO A 37 10.37 -13.95 11.00
CA PRO A 37 10.99 -15.26 10.76
C PRO A 37 10.21 -16.44 11.35
N ILE A 38 9.41 -16.19 12.38
CA ILE A 38 8.67 -17.24 13.12
C ILE A 38 7.22 -17.36 12.61
N TYR A 39 6.71 -16.33 11.95
CA TYR A 39 5.32 -16.34 11.49
C TYR A 39 5.13 -17.30 10.31
N LYS A 40 4.07 -18.12 10.39
CA LYS A 40 3.67 -18.99 9.29
C LYS A 40 3.12 -18.14 8.14
N PRO A 41 3.62 -18.28 6.90
CA PRO A 41 3.13 -17.49 5.78
C PRO A 41 1.65 -17.81 5.51
N GLN A 42 0.78 -16.82 5.67
CA GLN A 42 -0.66 -16.92 5.40
C GLN A 42 -0.96 -16.46 3.96
N THR A 43 -1.93 -17.08 3.29
CA THR A 43 -2.30 -16.73 1.91
C THR A 43 -2.72 -15.26 1.77
N ASN A 44 -3.43 -14.72 2.75
CA ASN A 44 -3.84 -13.31 2.78
C ASN A 44 -2.65 -12.34 2.90
N SER A 45 -1.65 -12.66 3.74
CA SER A 45 -0.46 -11.81 3.88
C SER A 45 0.40 -11.83 2.62
N ILE A 46 0.55 -13.02 2.01
CA ILE A 46 1.28 -13.20 0.76
C ILE A 46 0.60 -12.43 -0.37
N ALA A 47 -0.72 -12.55 -0.51
CA ALA A 47 -1.49 -11.83 -1.52
C ALA A 47 -1.36 -10.30 -1.36
N SER A 48 -1.41 -9.79 -0.12
CA SER A 48 -1.22 -8.35 0.13
C SER A 48 0.18 -7.86 -0.28
N ILE A 49 1.22 -8.66 -0.02
CA ILE A 49 2.60 -8.34 -0.43
C ILE A 49 2.71 -8.34 -1.96
N PHE A 50 2.17 -9.36 -2.63
CA PHE A 50 2.17 -9.40 -4.10
C PHE A 50 1.42 -8.22 -4.72
N ASN A 51 0.32 -7.76 -4.11
CA ASN A 51 -0.44 -6.62 -4.63
C ASN A 51 0.36 -5.31 -4.57
N ARG A 52 1.21 -5.16 -3.54
CA ARG A 52 2.11 -4.01 -3.42
C ARG A 52 3.23 -4.10 -4.47
N ILE A 53 3.82 -5.28 -4.64
CA ILE A 53 4.89 -5.51 -5.61
C ILE A 53 4.39 -5.26 -7.04
N SER A 54 3.19 -5.75 -7.39
CA SER A 54 2.62 -5.54 -8.73
C SER A 54 2.37 -4.06 -9.04
N GLY A 55 1.88 -3.28 -8.07
CA GLY A 55 1.68 -1.84 -8.22
C GLY A 55 3.00 -1.06 -8.38
N VAL A 56 4.03 -1.39 -7.58
CA VAL A 56 5.36 -0.79 -7.71
C VAL A 56 5.98 -1.13 -9.06
N TYR A 57 5.91 -2.40 -9.48
CA TYR A 57 6.39 -2.85 -10.78
C TYR A 57 5.74 -2.04 -11.92
N LEU A 58 4.42 -1.92 -11.90
CA LEU A 58 3.68 -1.20 -12.94
C LEU A 58 4.04 0.29 -12.97
N THR A 59 4.18 0.92 -11.80
CA THR A 59 4.56 2.34 -11.68
C THR A 59 5.96 2.58 -12.24
N VAL A 60 6.94 1.74 -11.85
CA VAL A 60 8.31 1.84 -12.34
C VAL A 60 8.38 1.57 -13.84
N ALA A 61 7.64 0.58 -14.34
CA ALA A 61 7.57 0.30 -15.76
C ALA A 61 7.01 1.50 -16.55
N PHE A 62 5.90 2.08 -16.13
CA PHE A 62 5.28 3.23 -16.80
C PHE A 62 6.13 4.50 -16.71
N VAL A 63 6.51 4.91 -15.50
CA VAL A 63 7.28 6.14 -15.27
C VAL A 63 8.69 6.01 -15.84
N GLY A 64 9.33 4.87 -15.65
CA GLY A 64 10.66 4.60 -16.21
C GLY A 64 10.64 4.62 -17.74
N PHE A 65 9.66 3.98 -18.37
CA PHE A 65 9.52 4.02 -19.82
C PHE A 65 9.23 5.43 -20.34
N TYR A 66 8.39 6.20 -19.63
CA TYR A 66 8.08 7.58 -19.99
C TYR A 66 9.32 8.48 -19.91
N LEU A 67 10.05 8.44 -18.80
CA LEU A 67 11.28 9.22 -18.61
C LEU A 67 12.36 8.83 -19.62
N LEU A 68 12.51 7.52 -19.90
CA LEU A 68 13.43 7.02 -20.91
C LEU A 68 13.08 7.57 -22.29
N THR A 69 11.81 7.49 -22.70
CA THR A 69 11.35 7.99 -24.00
C THR A 69 11.56 9.51 -24.12
N MET A 70 11.30 10.25 -23.05
CA MET A 70 11.48 11.71 -23.03
C MET A 70 12.96 12.12 -23.11
N SER A 71 13.85 11.35 -22.48
CA SER A 71 15.28 11.66 -22.45
C SER A 71 16.05 11.17 -23.68
N MET A 72 15.59 10.12 -24.37
CA MET A 72 16.40 9.41 -25.37
C MET A 72 16.38 10.01 -26.78
N GLY A 73 15.45 10.92 -27.09
CA GLY A 73 15.51 11.83 -28.25
C GLY A 73 16.10 11.23 -29.56
N PRO A 74 16.91 11.98 -30.33
CA PRO A 74 17.52 11.47 -31.58
C PRO A 74 18.72 10.53 -31.35
N VAL A 75 19.18 10.37 -30.11
CA VAL A 75 20.35 9.55 -29.75
C VAL A 75 20.13 8.07 -30.08
N CYS A 76 18.87 7.60 -30.04
CA CYS A 76 18.46 6.26 -30.47
C CYS A 76 18.94 5.89 -31.89
N PHE A 77 18.99 6.85 -32.81
CA PHE A 77 19.23 6.59 -34.23
C PHE A 77 20.69 6.76 -34.66
N THR A 78 21.49 7.49 -33.88
CA THR A 78 22.87 7.84 -34.25
C THR A 78 23.92 6.94 -33.60
N PHE A 79 23.59 6.23 -32.53
CA PHE A 79 24.56 5.44 -31.75
C PHE A 79 24.34 3.93 -31.89
N TYR A 80 25.21 3.27 -32.65
CA TYR A 80 25.12 1.84 -32.97
C TYR A 80 25.00 0.89 -31.75
N PRO A 81 25.84 0.99 -30.69
CA PRO A 81 25.74 0.05 -29.58
C PRO A 81 24.48 0.28 -28.72
N PHE A 82 23.92 1.49 -28.75
CA PHE A 82 22.65 1.79 -28.08
C PHE A 82 21.48 1.17 -28.84
N TYR A 83 21.48 1.25 -30.17
CA TYR A 83 20.50 0.54 -31.00
C TYR A 83 20.54 -0.98 -30.74
N GLN A 84 21.74 -1.56 -30.69
CA GLN A 84 21.92 -2.98 -30.41
C GLN A 84 21.37 -3.37 -29.03
N PHE A 85 21.61 -2.55 -28.00
CA PHE A 85 21.06 -2.75 -26.67
C PHE A 85 19.52 -2.74 -26.68
N PHE A 86 18.90 -1.76 -27.33
CA PHE A 86 17.44 -1.67 -27.46
C PHE A 86 16.85 -2.84 -28.25
N PHE A 87 17.55 -3.32 -29.27
CA PHE A 87 17.12 -4.48 -30.05
C PHE A 87 17.04 -5.75 -29.19
N TYR A 88 18.04 -6.02 -28.36
CA TYR A 88 17.99 -7.13 -27.40
C TYR A 88 16.95 -6.88 -26.30
N PHE A 89 16.86 -5.66 -25.79
CA PHE A 89 15.85 -5.28 -24.80
C PHE A 89 14.42 -5.46 -25.33
N SER A 90 14.18 -5.22 -26.62
CA SER A 90 12.89 -5.42 -27.27
C SER A 90 12.46 -6.89 -27.32
N LYS A 91 13.37 -7.86 -27.12
CA LYS A 91 12.97 -9.26 -26.93
C LYS A 91 12.43 -9.51 -25.52
N LEU A 92 13.03 -8.86 -24.51
CA LEU A 92 12.56 -8.90 -23.13
C LEU A 92 11.28 -8.10 -22.93
N SER A 93 11.05 -7.06 -23.74
CA SER A 93 9.86 -6.20 -23.63
C SER A 93 8.55 -6.98 -23.82
N LEU A 94 8.54 -8.01 -24.67
CA LEU A 94 7.38 -8.88 -24.85
C LEU A 94 7.06 -9.66 -23.58
N ILE A 95 8.08 -10.26 -22.94
CA ILE A 95 7.91 -10.99 -21.68
C ILE A 95 7.45 -10.03 -20.57
N SER A 96 8.05 -8.84 -20.49
CA SER A 96 7.63 -7.82 -19.52
C SER A 96 6.21 -7.32 -19.79
N ALA A 97 5.78 -7.22 -21.04
CA ALA A 97 4.41 -6.81 -21.38
C ALA A 97 3.39 -7.85 -20.89
N GLN A 98 3.67 -9.14 -21.10
CA GLN A 98 2.82 -10.22 -20.58
C GLN A 98 2.77 -10.18 -19.04
N LEU A 99 3.92 -9.96 -18.39
CA LEU A 99 3.99 -9.82 -16.94
C LEU A 99 3.26 -8.57 -16.44
N ALA A 100 3.31 -7.46 -17.19
CA ALA A 100 2.61 -6.22 -16.86
C ALA A 100 1.09 -6.38 -16.96
N VAL A 101 0.59 -7.08 -17.98
CA VAL A 101 -0.85 -7.42 -18.09
C VAL A 101 -1.27 -8.28 -16.90
N LEU A 102 -0.49 -9.30 -16.54
CA LEU A 102 -0.77 -10.14 -15.38
C LEU A 102 -0.73 -9.34 -14.06
N ALA A 103 0.28 -8.50 -13.87
CA ALA A 103 0.45 -7.65 -12.69
C ALA A 103 -0.70 -6.64 -12.57
N MET A 104 -1.11 -6.03 -13.68
CA MET A 104 -2.26 -5.13 -13.75
C MET A 104 -3.56 -5.86 -13.37
N ALA A 105 -3.84 -7.00 -14.00
CA ALA A 105 -5.03 -7.78 -13.71
C ALA A 105 -5.07 -8.20 -12.22
N TYR A 106 -3.95 -8.69 -11.70
CA TYR A 106 -3.81 -9.04 -10.29
C TYR A 106 -4.07 -7.84 -9.38
N HIS A 107 -3.45 -6.69 -9.67
CA HIS A 107 -3.56 -5.47 -8.88
C HIS A 107 -5.01 -4.93 -8.83
N VAL A 108 -5.69 -4.93 -9.98
CA VAL A 108 -7.07 -4.47 -10.08
C VAL A 108 -8.02 -5.42 -9.36
N ILE A 109 -7.88 -6.74 -9.54
CA ILE A 109 -8.77 -7.73 -8.89
C ILE A 109 -8.66 -7.67 -7.35
N HIS A 110 -7.46 -7.45 -6.80
CA HIS A 110 -7.29 -7.36 -5.35
C HIS A 110 -7.79 -6.02 -4.79
N THR A 111 -7.67 -4.93 -5.56
CA THR A 111 -8.04 -3.59 -5.10
C THR A 111 -9.53 -3.29 -5.30
N PHE A 112 -10.15 -3.89 -6.31
CA PHE A 112 -11.54 -3.64 -6.69
C PHE A 112 -12.57 -3.94 -5.58
N PRO A 113 -12.51 -5.07 -4.84
CA PRO A 113 -13.45 -5.34 -3.75
C PRO A 113 -13.39 -4.30 -2.63
N HIS A 114 -12.18 -3.80 -2.32
CA HIS A 114 -12.01 -2.74 -1.31
C HIS A 114 -12.66 -1.44 -1.77
N LEU A 115 -12.41 -1.02 -3.01
CA LEU A 115 -13.04 0.18 -3.59
C LEU A 115 -14.57 0.06 -3.64
N PHE A 116 -15.09 -1.12 -3.98
CA PHE A 116 -16.53 -1.36 -4.02
C PHE A 116 -17.18 -1.31 -2.63
N ALA A 117 -16.51 -1.87 -1.62
CA ALA A 117 -16.97 -1.81 -0.23
C ALA A 117 -16.99 -0.36 0.29
N ASP A 118 -15.94 0.41 0.04
CA ASP A 118 -15.84 1.82 0.43
C ASP A 118 -16.91 2.67 -0.27
N PHE A 119 -17.13 2.44 -1.57
CA PHE A 119 -18.16 3.12 -2.34
C PHE A 119 -19.57 2.78 -1.86
N SER A 120 -19.86 1.50 -1.62
CA SER A 120 -21.16 1.05 -1.11
C SER A 120 -21.45 1.63 0.29
N ALA A 121 -20.45 1.69 1.15
CA ALA A 121 -20.55 2.31 2.47
C ALA A 121 -20.81 3.83 2.37
N LEU A 122 -20.15 4.52 1.44
CA LEU A 122 -20.37 5.94 1.17
C LEU A 122 -21.82 6.21 0.72
N VAL A 123 -22.33 5.43 -0.25
CA VAL A 123 -23.70 5.54 -0.78
C VAL A 123 -24.72 5.26 0.32
N PHE A 124 -24.54 4.18 1.09
CA PHE A 124 -25.44 3.84 2.19
C PHE A 124 -25.46 4.90 3.29
N ARG A 125 -24.30 5.51 3.60
CA ARG A 125 -24.22 6.61 4.57
C ARG A 125 -24.88 7.90 4.06
N ARG A 126 -24.92 8.11 2.74
CA ARG A 126 -25.53 9.30 2.13
C ARG A 126 -27.06 9.24 2.07
N GLY A 127 -27.66 8.04 2.07
CA GLY A 127 -29.12 7.83 2.12
C GLY A 127 -29.76 7.91 3.51
N ARG A 128 -28.98 8.13 4.58
CA ARG A 128 -29.47 8.29 5.97
C ARG A 128 -29.48 9.76 6.45
N LYS A 129 -29.80 10.70 5.57
CA LYS A 129 -30.06 12.10 5.91
C LYS A 129 -31.38 12.55 5.32
#